data_AF-A0A7V8G5E9-F1
#
_entry.id   AF-A0A7V8G5E9-F1
#
_cell.length_a   1.000
_cell.length_b   1.000
_cell.length_c   1.000
_cell.angle_alpha   90.00
_cell.angle_beta   90.00
_cell.angle_gamma   90.00
#
_symmetry.space_group_name_H-M   'P 1'
#
loop_
_entity.id
_entity.type
_entity.pdbx_description
1 polymer ?
#
loop_
_entity_poly.entity_id
_entity_poly.type
_entity_poly.pdbx_seq_one_letter_code
_entity_poly.pdbx_strand_id
1 'polypeptide(L)'
;MMPLRRAPYYLAEVWPLVINTQGGPAHDPQQRVLDVHGQPIAGLYAAGELGSVFGHVYMAGGNLAECLVGGRHAAEHLAWRRERCPS
;
A
#
# COMPACT_ATOMS: atom_id res chain seq x y z
N MET A 1 13.06 -5.39 -26.86
CA MET A 1 12.54 -6.78 -26.91
C MET A 1 13.66 -7.70 -27.41
N MET A 2 13.86 -8.87 -26.79
CA MET A 2 14.88 -9.84 -27.24
C MET A 2 14.23 -10.98 -28.04
N PRO A 3 14.90 -11.51 -29.10
CA PRO A 3 14.36 -12.61 -29.91
C PRO A 3 14.36 -13.94 -29.15
N LEU A 4 13.32 -14.75 -29.35
CA LEU A 4 13.28 -16.16 -28.92
C LEU A 4 14.13 -16.99 -29.89
N ARG A 5 15.18 -17.67 -29.40
CA ARG A 5 16.19 -18.33 -30.26
C ARG A 5 16.19 -19.86 -30.22
N ARG A 6 15.63 -20.48 -29.18
CA ARG A 6 15.73 -21.93 -28.96
C ARG A 6 14.40 -22.51 -28.48
N ALA A 7 14.05 -23.66 -29.05
CA ALA A 7 12.93 -24.49 -28.65
C ALA A 7 13.24 -25.28 -27.36
N PRO A 8 12.22 -25.78 -26.62
CA PRO A 8 10.79 -25.69 -26.92
C PRO A 8 10.21 -24.31 -26.67
N TYR A 9 9.22 -23.93 -27.49
CA TYR A 9 8.43 -22.71 -27.30
C TYR A 9 7.18 -23.02 -26.49
N TYR A 10 6.76 -22.06 -25.66
CA TYR A 10 5.59 -22.18 -24.79
C TYR A 10 4.58 -21.09 -25.13
N LEU A 11 3.30 -21.45 -25.03
CA LEU A 11 2.16 -20.55 -25.22
C LEU A 11 1.21 -20.74 -24.04
N ALA A 12 0.66 -19.63 -23.55
CA ALA A 12 -0.43 -19.63 -22.60
C ALA A 12 -1.47 -18.59 -23.02
N GLU A 13 -2.73 -18.92 -22.85
CA GLU A 13 -3.83 -17.97 -22.97
C GLU A 13 -3.91 -17.16 -21.67
N VAL A 14 -4.04 -15.84 -21.80
CA VAL A 14 -4.14 -14.93 -20.65
C VAL A 14 -5.31 -13.99 -20.83
N TRP A 15 -6.04 -13.77 -19.74
CA TRP A 15 -7.19 -12.87 -19.67
C TRP A 15 -6.91 -11.76 -18.64
N PRO A 16 -7.48 -10.56 -18.80
CA PRO A 16 -7.39 -9.53 -17.78
C PRO A 16 -8.03 -10.01 -16.48
N LEU A 17 -7.31 -9.86 -15.36
CA LEU A 17 -7.84 -10.06 -14.01
C LEU A 17 -7.72 -8.76 -13.22
N VAL A 18 -8.69 -8.52 -12.33
CA VAL A 18 -8.56 -7.49 -11.31
C VAL A 18 -7.61 -8.03 -10.24
N ILE A 19 -6.46 -7.37 -10.08
CA ILE A 19 -5.38 -7.88 -9.22
C ILE A 19 -5.25 -7.12 -7.89
N ASN A 20 -5.71 -5.88 -7.83
CA ASN A 20 -5.50 -5.02 -6.68
C ASN A 20 -6.44 -3.80 -6.71
N THR A 21 -6.58 -3.12 -5.57
CA THR A 21 -7.26 -1.82 -5.50
C THR A 21 -6.31 -0.75 -4.99
N GLN A 22 -6.30 0.42 -5.63
CA GLN A 22 -5.47 1.55 -5.17
C GLN A 22 -6.17 2.45 -4.16
N GLY A 23 -7.50 2.36 -4.08
CA GLY A 23 -8.30 3.12 -3.14
C GLY A 23 -8.16 2.61 -1.71
N GLY A 24 -8.68 3.39 -0.78
CA GLY A 24 -8.72 3.04 0.63
C GLY A 24 -9.09 4.27 1.47
N PRO A 25 -9.07 4.14 2.80
CA PRO A 25 -9.24 5.27 3.69
C PRO A 25 -8.19 6.34 3.41
N ALA A 26 -8.61 7.62 3.39
CA ALA A 26 -7.66 8.72 3.36
C ALA A 26 -6.77 8.63 4.59
N HIS A 27 -5.45 8.77 4.38
CA HIS A 27 -4.48 8.72 5.46
C HIS A 27 -3.35 9.71 5.20
N ASP A 28 -2.68 10.12 6.27
CA ASP A 28 -1.56 11.05 6.21
C ASP A 28 -0.20 10.35 6.06
N PRO A 29 0.91 11.08 5.92
CA PRO A 29 2.23 10.48 5.80
C PRO A 29 2.67 9.62 7.00
N GLN A 30 2.05 9.79 8.18
CA GLN A 30 2.27 8.95 9.36
C GLN A 30 1.36 7.70 9.37
N GLN A 31 0.66 7.45 8.27
CA GLN A 31 -0.25 6.33 8.07
C GLN A 31 -1.50 6.38 8.96
N ARG A 32 -1.83 7.54 9.54
CA ARG A 32 -3.05 7.69 10.35
C ARG A 32 -4.25 7.87 9.44
N VAL A 33 -5.32 7.10 9.69
CA VAL A 33 -6.58 7.27 8.95
C VAL A 33 -7.23 8.59 9.34
N LEU A 34 -7.73 9.32 8.34
CA LEU A 34 -8.41 10.59 8.49
C LEU A 34 -9.93 10.40 8.49
N ASP A 35 -10.61 11.20 9.31
CA ASP A 35 -12.07 11.34 9.24
C ASP A 35 -12.51 12.23 8.07
N VAL A 36 -13.82 12.46 7.96
CA VAL A 36 -14.42 13.28 6.90
C VAL A 36 -14.05 14.77 6.97
N HIS A 37 -13.46 15.22 8.08
CA HIS A 37 -12.96 16.58 8.28
C HIS A 37 -11.43 16.66 8.12
N GLY A 38 -10.78 15.58 7.68
CA GLY A 38 -9.34 15.50 7.51
C GLY A 38 -8.58 15.39 8.84
N GLN A 39 -9.25 15.08 9.94
CA GLN A 39 -8.60 14.91 11.24
C GLN A 39 -8.20 13.45 11.48
N PRO A 40 -6.99 13.19 12.00
CA PRO A 40 -6.58 11.82 12.31
C PRO A 40 -7.48 11.17 13.37
N ILE A 41 -8.00 9.98 13.06
CA ILE A 41 -8.77 9.17 14.00
C ILE A 41 -7.80 8.53 15.00
N ALA A 42 -8.01 8.79 16.29
CA ALA A 42 -7.08 8.37 17.33
C ALA A 42 -6.92 6.83 17.38
N GLY A 43 -5.70 6.37 17.14
CA GLY A 43 -5.34 4.94 17.24
C GLY A 43 -5.63 4.12 15.97
N LEU A 44 -6.14 4.74 14.91
CA LEU A 44 -6.46 4.07 13.65
C LEU A 44 -5.41 4.40 12.57
N TYR A 45 -4.83 3.35 11.98
CA TYR A 45 -3.79 3.44 10.95
C TYR A 45 -4.12 2.57 9.74
N ALA A 46 -3.64 2.99 8.58
CA ALA A 46 -3.69 2.23 7.32
C ALA A 46 -2.31 1.65 7.00
N ALA A 47 -2.26 0.50 6.33
CA ALA A 47 -1.03 -0.10 5.81
C ALA A 47 -1.35 -1.06 4.66
N GLY A 48 -0.46 -1.14 3.67
CA GLY A 48 -0.64 -1.99 2.50
C GLY A 48 -1.67 -1.43 1.53
N GLU A 49 -2.51 -2.29 0.93
CA GLU A 49 -3.51 -1.91 -0.08
C GLU A 49 -4.75 -1.21 0.52
N LEU A 50 -4.53 -0.30 1.46
CA LEU A 50 -5.55 0.53 2.11
C LEU A 50 -5.36 2.01 1.72
N GLY A 51 -5.13 2.23 0.43
CA GLY A 51 -4.81 3.53 -0.17
C GLY A 51 -3.36 3.59 -0.61
N SER A 52 -3.12 3.89 -1.89
CA SER A 52 -1.76 3.95 -2.44
C SER A 52 -1.28 5.37 -2.71
N VAL A 53 0.01 5.60 -2.46
CA VAL A 53 0.73 6.82 -2.83
C VAL A 53 0.83 7.01 -4.35
N PHE A 54 0.68 5.93 -5.13
CA PHE A 54 0.72 5.97 -6.59
C PHE A 54 -0.62 6.44 -7.21
N GLY A 55 -1.62 6.74 -6.39
CA GLY A 55 -2.91 7.28 -6.83
C GLY A 55 -3.66 6.28 -7.72
N HIS A 56 -3.83 6.61 -9.00
CA HIS A 56 -4.56 5.78 -9.96
C HIS A 56 -3.64 4.86 -10.79
N VAL A 57 -2.34 4.85 -10.50
CA VAL A 57 -1.35 4.06 -11.25
C VAL A 57 -0.92 2.87 -10.41
N TYR A 58 -0.91 1.67 -11.02
CA TYR A 58 -0.26 0.51 -10.42
C TYR A 58 1.22 0.47 -10.80
N MET A 59 2.07 0.67 -9.80
CA MET A 59 3.51 0.41 -9.92
C MET A 59 3.77 -1.03 -9.51
N ALA A 60 4.30 -1.84 -10.43
CA ALA A 60 4.61 -3.25 -10.14
C ALA A 60 5.53 -3.37 -8.92
N GLY A 61 5.11 -4.15 -7.93
CA GLY A 61 5.81 -4.29 -6.65
C GLY A 61 5.60 -3.14 -5.65
N GLY A 62 4.93 -2.05 -6.04
CA GLY A 62 4.63 -0.89 -5.19
C GLY A 62 3.84 -1.28 -3.94
N ASN A 63 2.75 -2.03 -4.09
CA ASN A 63 1.91 -2.46 -2.96
C ASN A 63 2.69 -3.26 -1.90
N LEU A 64 3.68 -4.05 -2.31
CA LEU A 64 4.55 -4.78 -1.37
C LEU A 64 5.44 -3.82 -0.59
N ALA A 65 6.02 -2.83 -1.27
CA ALA A 65 6.80 -1.80 -0.61
C ALA A 65 5.93 -0.96 0.34
N GLU A 66 4.74 -0.54 -0.08
CA GLU A 66 3.79 0.20 0.75
C GLU A 66 3.35 -0.60 1.99
N CYS A 67 3.10 -1.90 1.83
CA CYS A 67 2.79 -2.78 2.95
C CYS A 67 3.91 -2.82 3.99
N LEU A 68 5.15 -3.09 3.55
CA LEU A 68 6.28 -3.25 4.46
C LEU A 68 6.71 -1.92 5.09
N VAL A 69 6.86 -0.87 4.28
CA VAL A 69 7.34 0.43 4.72
C VAL A 69 6.26 1.19 5.48
N GLY A 70 5.04 1.26 4.92
CA GLY A 70 3.90 1.93 5.56
C GLY A 70 3.51 1.24 6.86
N GLY A 71 3.40 -0.09 6.86
CA GLY A 71 3.09 -0.87 8.07
C GLY A 71 4.12 -0.67 9.19
N ARG A 72 5.41 -0.67 8.85
CA ARG A 72 6.47 -0.36 9.81
C ARG A 72 6.35 1.05 10.36
N HIS A 73 6.14 2.04 9.48
CA HIS A 73 6.03 3.44 9.89
C HIS A 73 4.82 3.70 10.80
N ALA A 74 3.67 3.07 10.49
CA ALA A 74 2.47 3.12 11.33
C ALA A 74 2.75 2.58 12.74
N ALA A 75 3.43 1.44 12.83
CA ALA A 75 3.78 0.82 14.12
C ALA A 75 4.76 1.68 14.92
N GLU A 76 5.82 2.20 14.29
CA GLU A 76 6.79 3.10 14.93
C GLU A 76 6.12 4.38 15.46
N HIS A 77 5.24 4.98 14.66
CA HIS A 77 4.50 6.17 15.08
C HIS A 77 3.53 5.89 16.23
N LEU A 78 2.81 4.76 16.20
CA LEU A 78 1.93 4.35 17.29
C LEU A 78 2.71 4.12 18.60
N ALA A 79 3.85 3.44 18.54
CA ALA A 79 4.72 3.22 19.71
C ALA A 79 5.20 4.54 20.30
N TRP A 80 5.74 5.44 19.46
CA TRP A 80 6.18 6.78 19.87
C TRP A 80 5.06 7.59 20.55
N ARG A 81 3.83 7.52 20.04
CA ARG A 81 2.67 8.21 20.65
C ARG A 81 2.34 7.67 22.04
N ARG A 82 2.39 6.35 22.23
CA ARG A 82 2.07 5.70 23.52
C ARG A 82 3.07 6.05 24.60
N GLU A 83 4.35 6.17 24.25
CA GLU A 83 5.41 6.51 25.22
C GLU A 83 5.30 7.96 25.73
N ARG A 84 4.85 8.89 24.89
CA ARG A 84 4.83 10.34 25.21
C ARG A 84 3.48 10.86 25.67
N CYS A 85 2.39 10.18 25.33
CA CYS A 85 1.05 10.52 25.74
C CYS A 85 0.33 9.24 26.16
N PRO A 86 0.66 8.69 27.34
CA PRO A 86 -0.09 7.58 27.89
C PRO A 86 -1.54 8.04 28.11
N SER A 87 -2.47 7.29 27.51
CA SER A 87 -3.92 7.50 27.59
C SER A 87 -4.44 7.39 29.02
#